data_AF-A0A838T459-F1
#
_entry.id   AF-A0A838T459-F1
#
_cell.length_a   1.000
_cell.length_b   1.000
_cell.length_c   1.000
_cell.angle_alpha   90.00
_cell.angle_beta   90.00
_cell.angle_gamma   90.00
#
_symmetry.space_group_name_H-M   'P 1'
#
loop_
_entity.id
_entity.type
_entity.pdbx_description
1 polymer ?
#
loop_
_entity_poly.entity_id
_entity_poly.type
_entity_poly.pdbx_seq_one_letter_code
_entity_poly.pdbx_strand_id
1 'polypeptide(L)'
;MKKVFIILIMVIPSFCNGQSLGNVWELGLSYNTPNYIYMSAVRFDSGFADTFSVYRSMSMFATNASICDTSGNLLFYSNGQWIANRNNDSLSNGKGFNRGYSTDYYYGDNGLGFVQGMIIIPHPDSFFLYDLFYITTEPLIYQKQQLFYPMHLSHSVVDMRKDHGLGAVTVKNEYIIEDTLLQGKLSACKAANGRDWWILAHKWNSNKFYRWLLTPTTIEGPYEQEIGSTFFQDFGFGQTCFSPDGNQFVFQCGTNILWTIIISIVALDY
;
A
#
# COMPACT_ATOMS: atom_id res chain seq x y z
N MET A 1 -28.38 45.08 -38.46
CA MET A 1 -27.71 45.01 -37.13
C MET A 1 -27.18 43.59 -36.93
N LYS A 2 -25.86 43.37 -36.96
CA LYS A 2 -25.27 42.05 -36.71
C LYS A 2 -25.24 41.81 -35.19
N LYS A 3 -25.92 40.75 -34.72
CA LYS A 3 -25.86 40.32 -33.32
C LYS A 3 -24.60 39.49 -33.14
N VAL A 4 -23.66 39.98 -32.34
CA VAL A 4 -22.47 39.22 -31.92
C VAL A 4 -22.83 38.48 -30.65
N PHE A 5 -22.78 37.16 -30.67
CA PHE A 5 -22.89 36.33 -29.48
C PHE A 5 -21.48 36.10 -28.92
N ILE A 6 -21.24 36.59 -27.70
CA ILE A 6 -20.02 36.31 -26.95
C ILE A 6 -20.32 35.10 -26.06
N ILE A 7 -19.68 33.97 -26.34
CA ILE A 7 -19.71 32.79 -25.46
C ILE A 7 -18.63 33.00 -24.40
N LEU A 8 -19.07 33.26 -23.17
CA LEU A 8 -18.21 33.37 -22.00
C LEU A 8 -17.85 31.95 -21.53
N ILE A 9 -16.67 31.46 -21.87
CA ILE A 9 -16.14 30.19 -21.34
C ILE A 9 -15.70 30.46 -19.90
N MET A 10 -16.52 30.06 -18.92
CA MET A 10 -16.10 30.02 -17.52
C MET A 10 -15.05 28.92 -17.34
N VAL A 11 -13.79 29.32 -17.23
CA VAL A 11 -12.72 28.43 -16.74
C VAL A 11 -12.95 28.29 -15.24
N ILE A 12 -13.68 27.27 -14.82
CA ILE A 12 -13.77 26.88 -13.41
C ILE A 12 -12.41 26.24 -13.07
N PRO A 13 -11.56 26.84 -12.21
CA PRO A 13 -10.39 26.14 -11.74
C PRO A 13 -10.88 24.92 -10.96
N SER A 14 -10.65 23.74 -11.54
CA SER A 14 -10.86 22.47 -10.84
C SER A 14 -9.71 22.35 -9.84
N PHE A 15 -9.91 22.85 -8.62
CA PHE A 15 -9.00 22.55 -7.53
C PHE A 15 -9.13 21.06 -7.22
N CYS A 16 -8.15 20.28 -7.66
CA CYS A 16 -7.98 18.91 -7.23
C CYS A 16 -7.46 18.96 -5.78
N ASN A 17 -8.37 18.89 -4.81
CA ASN A 17 -7.98 18.67 -3.42
C ASN A 17 -7.74 17.18 -3.24
N GLY A 18 -6.52 16.80 -2.84
CA GLY A 18 -6.24 15.44 -2.41
C GLY A 18 -7.18 15.06 -1.26
N GLN A 19 -7.78 13.88 -1.31
CA GLN A 19 -8.51 13.34 -0.17
C GLN A 19 -7.45 13.07 0.90
N SER A 20 -7.52 13.77 2.02
CA SER A 20 -6.50 13.84 3.09
C SER A 20 -6.13 12.50 3.77
N LEU A 21 -6.55 11.38 3.19
CA LEU A 21 -6.34 10.00 3.59
C LEU A 21 -4.85 9.64 3.75
N GLY A 22 -3.97 10.24 2.94
CA GLY A 22 -2.51 10.01 3.00
C GLY A 22 -1.73 11.12 3.70
N ASN A 23 -2.38 11.93 4.56
CA ASN A 23 -1.78 13.16 5.08
C ASN A 23 -0.63 12.93 6.06
N VAL A 24 -0.60 11.82 6.80
CA VAL A 24 0.39 11.56 7.85
C VAL A 24 1.17 10.30 7.52
N TRP A 25 2.50 10.37 7.60
CA TRP A 25 3.42 9.26 7.40
C TRP A 25 4.31 9.09 8.62
N GLU A 26 4.17 7.96 9.31
CA GLU A 26 4.99 7.61 10.47
C GLU A 26 6.35 7.06 10.03
N LEU A 27 7.46 7.62 10.51
CA LEU A 27 8.82 7.30 10.04
C LEU A 27 9.79 6.98 11.19
N GLY A 28 10.92 6.38 10.83
CA GLY A 28 12.05 6.18 11.75
C GLY A 28 12.21 4.74 12.22
N LEU A 29 13.42 4.45 12.67
CA LEU A 29 13.86 3.13 13.14
C LEU A 29 14.37 3.24 14.57
N SER A 30 14.03 2.27 15.42
CA SER A 30 14.70 2.11 16.70
C SER A 30 15.86 1.13 16.54
N TYR A 31 17.10 1.62 16.60
CA TYR A 31 18.29 0.77 16.67
C TYR A 31 18.75 0.63 18.13
N ASN A 32 18.61 -0.58 18.68
CA ASN A 32 19.38 -1.14 19.81
C ASN A 32 19.84 -0.15 20.90
N THR A 33 18.92 0.70 21.37
CA THR A 33 19.19 1.60 22.49
C THR A 33 17.94 1.67 23.38
N PRO A 34 18.06 1.53 24.71
CA PRO A 34 16.89 1.32 25.56
C PRO A 34 15.95 2.52 25.72
N ASN A 35 16.26 3.68 25.12
CA ASN A 35 15.71 4.97 25.56
C ASN A 35 15.34 5.98 24.45
N TYR A 36 15.29 5.61 23.17
CA TYR A 36 14.86 6.56 22.12
C TYR A 36 13.42 6.33 21.71
N ILE A 37 12.63 7.05 22.47
CA ILE A 37 11.19 7.24 22.45
C ILE A 37 10.72 8.14 21.29
N TYR A 38 11.61 8.94 20.70
CA TYR A 38 11.25 9.94 19.69
C TYR A 38 11.54 9.41 18.29
N MET A 39 10.48 9.11 17.57
CA MET A 39 10.49 8.85 16.13
C MET A 39 10.00 10.11 15.41
N SER A 40 10.03 10.10 14.08
CA SER A 40 9.58 11.25 13.29
C SER A 40 8.33 10.87 12.50
N ALA A 41 7.50 11.84 12.20
CA ALA A 41 6.43 11.70 11.23
C ALA A 41 6.42 12.93 10.33
N VAL A 42 5.80 12.77 9.16
CA VAL A 42 5.60 13.84 8.18
C VAL A 42 4.10 14.04 8.00
N ARG A 43 3.65 15.30 7.98
CA ARG A 43 2.27 15.70 7.69
C ARG A 43 2.20 16.69 6.54
N PHE A 44 1.10 16.70 5.79
CA PHE A 44 0.90 17.53 4.59
C PHE A 44 -0.26 18.54 4.67
N ASP A 45 -0.73 18.91 5.87
CA ASP A 45 -1.98 19.67 6.04
C ASP A 45 -1.96 21.09 5.45
N SER A 46 -0.79 21.68 5.24
CA SER A 46 -0.63 23.00 4.63
C SER A 46 -0.31 22.96 3.14
N GLY A 47 -0.35 21.77 2.52
CA GLY A 47 0.12 21.55 1.15
C GLY A 47 1.65 21.42 1.02
N PHE A 48 2.38 21.55 2.14
CA PHE A 48 3.82 21.32 2.23
C PHE A 48 4.11 20.26 3.29
N ALA A 49 5.24 19.56 3.15
CA ALA A 49 5.69 18.59 4.15
C ALA A 49 6.16 19.30 5.42
N ASP A 50 5.58 18.93 6.55
CA ASP A 50 5.98 19.35 7.88
C ASP A 50 6.36 18.14 8.72
N THR A 51 7.41 18.25 9.53
CA THR A 51 7.94 17.13 10.31
C THR A 51 7.73 17.34 11.80
N PHE A 52 7.38 16.27 12.51
CA PHE A 52 7.15 16.32 13.96
C PHE A 52 7.63 15.05 14.62
N SER A 53 7.88 15.12 15.94
CA SER A 53 8.29 13.95 16.72
C SER A 53 7.09 13.17 17.24
N VAL A 54 7.20 11.84 17.24
CA VAL A 54 6.17 10.91 17.71
C VAL A 54 6.76 9.98 18.75
N TYR A 55 6.04 9.83 19.87
CA TYR A 55 6.32 8.81 20.88
C TYR A 55 5.66 7.50 20.44
N ARG A 56 6.43 6.49 20.02
CA ARG A 56 5.87 5.18 19.67
C ARG A 56 6.88 4.04 19.80
N SER A 57 6.36 2.83 19.99
CA SER A 57 7.14 1.59 20.11
C SER A 57 7.43 0.93 18.76
N MET A 58 6.57 1.15 17.75
CA MET A 58 6.70 0.54 16.42
C MET A 58 7.92 1.08 15.67
N SER A 59 8.82 0.25 15.17
CA SER A 59 9.82 0.69 14.19
C SER A 59 9.26 0.65 12.76
N MET A 60 9.63 1.60 11.90
CA MET A 60 9.24 1.67 10.50
C MET A 60 10.48 1.48 9.62
N PHE A 61 10.72 0.26 9.13
CA PHE A 61 11.87 -0.03 8.27
C PHE A 61 11.64 0.40 6.82
N ALA A 62 10.91 -0.39 6.03
CA ALA A 62 10.61 -0.03 4.64
C ALA A 62 9.11 -0.10 4.31
N THR A 63 8.42 -1.14 4.77
CA THR A 63 6.96 -1.21 4.67
C THR A 63 6.34 -0.19 5.59
N ASN A 64 5.52 0.69 5.02
CA ASN A 64 4.84 1.76 5.71
C ASN A 64 3.50 1.99 5.04
N ALA A 65 2.42 1.88 5.81
CA ALA A 65 1.11 2.31 5.37
C ALA A 65 0.40 2.99 6.53
N SER A 66 -0.17 4.16 6.25
CA SER A 66 -0.95 4.95 7.18
C SER A 66 -2.22 5.42 6.49
N ILE A 67 -3.29 5.61 7.26
CA ILE A 67 -4.53 6.14 6.74
C ILE A 67 -5.08 7.18 7.72
N CYS A 68 -5.54 8.28 7.16
CA CYS A 68 -6.19 9.38 7.87
C CYS A 68 -7.68 9.42 7.52
N ASP A 69 -8.46 10.14 8.33
CA ASP A 69 -9.82 10.51 7.97
C ASP A 69 -9.85 11.61 6.90
N THR A 70 -11.05 11.98 6.46
CA THR A 70 -11.25 13.04 5.47
C THR A 70 -10.82 14.43 5.95
N SER A 71 -10.56 14.59 7.24
CA SER A 71 -10.06 15.82 7.86
C SER A 71 -8.54 15.80 8.06
N GLY A 72 -7.85 14.73 7.64
CA GLY A 72 -6.39 14.59 7.75
C GLY A 72 -5.92 14.07 9.10
N ASN A 73 -6.82 13.63 9.99
CA ASN A 73 -6.42 13.05 11.27
C ASN A 73 -6.04 11.58 11.09
N LEU A 74 -4.87 11.19 11.59
CA LEU A 74 -4.41 9.80 11.57
C LEU A 74 -5.45 8.88 12.26
N LEU A 75 -5.81 7.78 11.60
CA LEU A 75 -6.68 6.73 12.15
C LEU A 75 -5.85 5.57 12.68
N PHE A 76 -5.02 4.98 11.81
CA PHE A 76 -4.13 3.88 12.12
C PHE A 76 -3.01 3.77 11.08
N TYR A 77 -1.96 3.02 11.41
CA TYR A 77 -0.81 2.78 10.55
C TYR A 77 -0.17 1.43 10.86
N SER A 78 0.75 0.99 10.00
CA SER A 78 1.41 -0.32 10.11
C SER A 78 2.78 -0.31 9.47
N ASN A 79 3.70 -1.07 10.09
CA ASN A 79 5.03 -1.39 9.56
C ASN A 79 5.05 -2.74 8.81
N GLY A 80 3.88 -3.33 8.56
CA GLY A 80 3.72 -4.65 7.96
C GLY A 80 3.77 -5.84 8.93
N GLN A 81 4.09 -5.64 10.22
CA GLN A 81 4.12 -6.71 11.24
C GLN A 81 2.96 -6.60 12.24
N TRP A 82 2.60 -5.39 12.62
CA TRP A 82 1.41 -5.11 13.43
C TRP A 82 0.79 -3.75 13.06
N ILE A 83 -0.47 -3.58 13.43
CA ILE A 83 -1.25 -2.36 13.16
C ILE A 83 -1.39 -1.56 14.46
N ALA A 84 -0.99 -0.30 14.42
CA ALA A 84 -1.13 0.65 15.51
C ALA A 84 -2.27 1.63 15.24
N ASN A 85 -3.03 1.99 16.27
CA ASN A 85 -4.00 3.06 16.21
C ASN A 85 -3.31 4.44 16.33
N ARG A 86 -4.09 5.52 16.19
CA ARG A 86 -3.61 6.90 16.33
C ARG A 86 -2.97 7.27 17.67
N ASN A 87 -3.16 6.48 18.72
CA ASN A 87 -2.53 6.68 20.03
C ASN A 87 -1.16 5.99 20.12
N ASN A 88 -0.65 5.43 19.01
CA ASN A 88 0.59 4.65 18.93
C ASN A 88 0.56 3.32 19.70
N ASP A 89 -0.64 2.86 20.05
CA ASP A 89 -0.88 1.56 20.68
C ASP A 89 -1.33 0.54 19.63
N SER A 90 -1.15 -0.74 19.95
CA SER A 90 -1.67 -1.80 19.08
C SER A 90 -3.18 -1.68 18.94
N LEU A 91 -3.65 -1.67 17.70
CA LEU A 91 -5.06 -1.81 17.37
C LEU A 91 -5.56 -3.19 17.86
N SER A 92 -6.82 -3.27 18.27
CA SER A 92 -7.38 -4.54 18.78
C SER A 92 -7.32 -5.62 17.69
N ASN A 93 -6.80 -6.80 18.02
CA ASN A 93 -6.48 -7.87 17.07
C ASN A 93 -5.46 -7.49 15.96
N GLY A 94 -4.75 -6.37 16.10
CA GLY A 94 -3.79 -5.82 15.12
C GLY A 94 -2.41 -6.47 15.11
N LYS A 95 -2.08 -7.37 16.05
CA LYS A 95 -0.80 -8.11 16.06
C LYS A 95 -0.93 -9.46 15.35
N GLY A 96 0.15 -9.93 14.72
CA GLY A 96 0.16 -11.25 14.06
C GLY A 96 -0.85 -11.36 12.91
N PHE A 97 -1.22 -10.23 12.30
CA PHE A 97 -2.10 -10.16 11.14
C PHE A 97 -1.33 -10.41 9.83
N ASN A 98 0.00 -10.50 9.85
CA ASN A 98 0.82 -10.84 8.70
C ASN A 98 1.89 -11.81 9.21
N ARG A 99 1.60 -13.11 9.15
CA ARG A 99 2.51 -14.15 9.66
C ARG A 99 3.24 -14.79 8.50
N GLY A 100 4.54 -14.96 8.65
CA GLY A 100 5.40 -15.68 7.73
C GLY A 100 6.87 -15.50 8.07
N TYR A 101 7.77 -16.11 7.30
CA TYR A 101 9.20 -16.14 7.64
C TYR A 101 9.79 -14.76 7.94
N SER A 102 9.51 -13.77 7.08
CA SER A 102 10.09 -12.43 7.24
C SER A 102 9.58 -11.68 8.46
N THR A 103 8.28 -11.76 8.73
CA THR A 103 7.65 -11.08 9.87
C THR A 103 8.00 -11.75 11.20
N ASP A 104 8.10 -13.08 11.21
CA ASP A 104 8.16 -13.87 12.44
C ASP A 104 9.61 -14.16 12.88
N TYR A 105 10.56 -14.21 11.94
CA TYR A 105 11.93 -14.64 12.22
C TYR A 105 13.03 -13.69 11.73
N TYR A 106 12.81 -12.98 10.62
CA TYR A 106 13.90 -12.22 9.99
C TYR A 106 14.04 -10.78 10.50
N TYR A 107 12.94 -10.01 10.50
CA TYR A 107 13.00 -8.57 10.77
C TYR A 107 12.93 -8.18 12.26
N GLY A 108 12.63 -9.12 13.17
CA GLY A 108 12.44 -8.81 14.59
C GLY A 108 11.29 -7.82 14.78
N ASP A 109 11.48 -6.76 15.57
CA ASP A 109 10.48 -5.69 15.78
C ASP A 109 10.74 -4.44 14.91
N ASN A 110 11.59 -4.54 13.88
CA ASN A 110 12.03 -3.38 13.08
C ASN A 110 11.01 -2.91 12.04
N GLY A 111 10.00 -3.72 11.71
CA GLY A 111 9.14 -3.54 10.54
C GLY A 111 9.67 -4.28 9.30
N LEU A 112 8.78 -4.55 8.35
CA LEU A 112 9.12 -5.29 7.14
C LEU A 112 10.02 -4.47 6.19
N GLY A 113 10.95 -5.15 5.54
CA GLY A 113 11.91 -4.57 4.60
C GLY A 113 11.43 -4.48 3.15
N PHE A 114 10.12 -4.53 2.90
CA PHE A 114 9.56 -4.51 1.55
C PHE A 114 8.96 -3.13 1.25
N VAL A 115 9.53 -2.41 0.28
CA VAL A 115 8.93 -1.17 -0.23
C VAL A 115 7.61 -1.52 -0.90
N GLN A 116 6.54 -0.80 -0.56
CA GLN A 116 5.18 -1.13 -1.03
C GLN A 116 4.77 -2.59 -0.73
N GLY A 117 5.14 -3.10 0.46
CA GLY A 117 4.73 -4.42 0.94
C GLY A 117 3.33 -4.48 1.56
N MET A 118 2.65 -3.33 1.67
CA MET A 118 1.31 -3.19 2.22
C MET A 118 0.62 -1.98 1.60
N ILE A 119 -0.71 -2.06 1.46
CA ILE A 119 -1.58 -0.93 1.13
C ILE A 119 -2.84 -0.96 1.98
N ILE A 120 -3.33 0.21 2.38
CA ILE A 120 -4.60 0.41 3.09
C ILE A 120 -5.55 1.13 2.13
N ILE A 121 -6.74 0.59 1.95
CA ILE A 121 -7.75 1.09 1.02
C ILE A 121 -9.05 1.36 1.79
N PRO A 122 -9.67 2.55 1.69
CA PRO A 122 -11.01 2.78 2.23
C PRO A 122 -12.01 1.83 1.56
N HIS A 123 -12.84 1.18 2.37
CA HIS A 123 -13.82 0.24 1.85
C HIS A 123 -14.81 0.96 0.91
N PRO A 124 -15.13 0.40 -0.29
CA PRO A 124 -15.91 1.10 -1.32
C PRO A 124 -17.27 1.66 -0.89
N ASP A 125 -17.92 1.06 0.12
CA ASP A 125 -19.26 1.45 0.59
C ASP A 125 -19.31 1.75 2.10
N SER A 126 -18.16 2.08 2.71
CA SER A 126 -18.11 2.42 4.14
C SER A 126 -17.00 3.40 4.48
N PHE A 127 -17.36 4.46 5.22
CA PHE A 127 -16.41 5.42 5.79
C PHE A 127 -15.65 4.89 7.01
N PHE A 128 -16.03 3.72 7.53
CA PHE A 128 -15.47 3.16 8.76
C PHE A 128 -14.71 1.85 8.57
N LEU A 129 -14.81 1.23 7.39
CA LEU A 129 -14.10 -0.01 7.08
C LEU A 129 -12.92 0.31 6.17
N TYR A 130 -11.82 -0.39 6.40
CA TYR A 130 -10.59 -0.25 5.63
C TYR A 130 -10.05 -1.63 5.30
N ASP A 131 -9.81 -1.87 4.02
CA ASP A 131 -9.25 -3.10 3.48
C ASP A 131 -7.73 -2.98 3.43
N LEU A 132 -7.03 -3.94 4.03
CA LEU A 132 -5.58 -4.00 4.08
C LEU A 132 -5.13 -5.15 3.21
N PHE A 133 -4.26 -4.86 2.25
CA PHE A 133 -3.59 -5.89 1.43
C PHE A 133 -2.10 -5.85 1.72
N TYR A 134 -1.49 -7.02 1.93
CA TYR A 134 -0.13 -7.09 2.41
C TYR A 134 0.52 -8.43 2.12
N ILE A 135 1.85 -8.39 2.09
CA ILE A 135 2.69 -9.56 1.84
C ILE A 135 3.69 -9.76 2.98
N THR A 136 4.13 -11.00 3.11
CA THR A 136 5.33 -11.44 3.81
C THR A 136 5.98 -12.52 2.96
N THR A 137 7.15 -13.02 3.31
CA THR A 137 7.82 -14.06 2.51
C THR A 137 7.88 -15.38 3.24
N GLU A 138 7.96 -16.46 2.46
CA GLU A 138 8.30 -17.81 2.92
C GLU A 138 9.55 -18.33 2.19
N PRO A 139 10.28 -19.30 2.78
CA PRO A 139 11.39 -19.94 2.11
C PRO A 139 10.91 -20.74 0.89
N LEU A 140 11.54 -20.51 -0.25
CA LEU A 140 11.29 -21.18 -1.53
C LEU A 140 12.61 -21.75 -2.05
N ILE A 141 12.62 -23.02 -2.46
CA ILE A 141 13.78 -23.61 -3.15
C ILE A 141 13.63 -23.42 -4.66
N TYR A 142 14.53 -22.64 -5.27
CA TYR A 142 14.56 -22.41 -6.71
C TYR A 142 15.98 -22.58 -7.24
N GLN A 143 16.16 -23.39 -8.29
CA GLN A 143 17.48 -23.66 -8.89
C GLN A 143 18.58 -24.06 -7.88
N LYS A 144 18.21 -24.90 -6.88
CA LYS A 144 19.10 -25.33 -5.77
C LYS A 144 19.56 -24.22 -4.82
N GLN A 145 18.92 -23.05 -4.87
CA GLN A 145 19.14 -21.96 -3.93
C GLN A 145 17.89 -21.75 -3.07
N GLN A 146 18.09 -21.43 -1.80
CA GLN A 146 17.00 -20.98 -0.93
C GLN A 146 16.79 -19.49 -1.14
N LEU A 147 15.60 -19.14 -1.59
CA LEU A 147 15.11 -17.79 -1.77
C LEU A 147 13.97 -17.52 -0.80
N PHE A 148 13.56 -16.26 -0.68
CA PHE A 148 12.45 -15.85 0.17
C PHE A 148 11.52 -14.97 -0.67
N TYR A 149 10.29 -15.43 -0.91
CA TYR A 149 9.31 -14.68 -1.71
C TYR A 149 7.92 -14.78 -1.10
N PRO A 150 7.05 -13.79 -1.33
CA PRO A 150 5.65 -13.93 -0.96
C PRO A 150 5.00 -15.06 -1.72
N MET A 151 4.39 -15.98 -0.98
CA MET A 151 3.61 -17.12 -1.52
C MET A 151 2.11 -16.82 -1.52
N HIS A 152 1.71 -15.67 -0.99
CA HIS A 152 0.33 -15.23 -0.90
C HIS A 152 0.25 -13.70 -0.91
N LEU A 153 -0.87 -13.18 -1.38
CA LEU A 153 -1.34 -11.84 -1.03
C LEU A 153 -2.43 -12.00 0.02
N SER A 154 -2.21 -11.40 1.18
CA SER A 154 -3.14 -11.48 2.31
C SER A 154 -4.02 -10.24 2.40
N HIS A 155 -5.21 -10.43 2.95
CA HIS A 155 -6.22 -9.42 3.18
C HIS A 155 -6.69 -9.43 4.64
N SER A 156 -6.98 -8.25 5.15
CA SER A 156 -7.62 -8.02 6.44
C SER A 156 -8.55 -6.81 6.34
N VAL A 157 -9.51 -6.71 7.26
CA VAL A 157 -10.41 -5.55 7.38
C VAL A 157 -10.29 -4.95 8.77
N VAL A 158 -10.07 -3.64 8.82
CA VAL A 158 -10.15 -2.83 10.04
C VAL A 158 -11.51 -2.12 10.11
N ASP A 159 -12.20 -2.24 11.24
CA ASP A 159 -13.44 -1.53 11.53
C ASP A 159 -13.20 -0.45 12.60
N MET A 160 -13.24 0.82 12.18
CA MET A 160 -13.03 1.98 13.04
C MET A 160 -14.18 2.28 14.00
N ARG A 161 -15.33 1.60 13.89
CA ARG A 161 -16.42 1.73 14.88
C ARG A 161 -16.12 0.98 16.18
N LYS A 162 -15.11 0.12 16.18
CA LYS A 162 -14.70 -0.68 17.34
C LYS A 162 -13.81 0.12 18.27
N ASP A 163 -13.65 -0.40 19.49
CA ASP A 163 -12.75 0.15 20.52
C ASP A 163 -12.86 1.68 20.70
N HIS A 164 -14.10 2.16 20.87
CA HIS A 164 -14.40 3.59 21.07
C HIS A 164 -13.81 4.51 19.99
N GLY A 165 -13.72 4.04 18.74
CA GLY A 165 -13.17 4.79 17.63
C GLY A 165 -11.67 4.60 17.40
N LEU A 166 -11.00 3.71 18.14
CA LEU A 166 -9.59 3.34 17.92
C LEU A 166 -9.42 2.17 16.94
N GLY A 167 -10.51 1.46 16.65
CA GLY A 167 -10.56 0.42 15.63
C GLY A 167 -10.19 -0.99 16.11
N ALA A 168 -10.60 -1.99 15.34
CA ALA A 168 -10.23 -3.39 15.53
C ALA A 168 -10.10 -4.11 14.18
N VAL A 169 -9.19 -5.07 14.08
CA VAL A 169 -9.12 -5.99 12.94
C VAL A 169 -10.25 -7.01 13.08
N THR A 170 -11.23 -6.95 12.17
CA THR A 170 -12.44 -7.81 12.20
C THR A 170 -12.38 -8.99 11.23
N VAL A 171 -11.63 -8.85 10.13
CA VAL A 171 -11.26 -9.93 9.22
C VAL A 171 -9.75 -9.97 9.18
N LYS A 172 -9.15 -11.16 9.24
CA LYS A 172 -7.71 -11.30 9.46
C LYS A 172 -7.14 -12.46 8.65
N ASN A 173 -6.05 -12.21 7.92
CA ASN A 173 -5.25 -13.23 7.23
C ASN A 173 -6.04 -14.04 6.18
N GLU A 174 -6.93 -13.41 5.42
CA GLU A 174 -7.54 -14.09 4.27
C GLU A 174 -6.58 -14.06 3.09
N TYR A 175 -6.25 -15.21 2.51
CA TYR A 175 -5.40 -15.27 1.32
C TYR A 175 -6.26 -15.07 0.07
N ILE A 176 -5.97 -14.02 -0.70
CA ILE A 176 -6.70 -13.74 -1.95
C ILE A 176 -5.98 -14.32 -3.19
N ILE A 177 -4.78 -14.87 -2.99
CA ILE A 177 -4.07 -15.73 -3.94
C ILE A 177 -3.04 -16.57 -3.19
N GLU A 178 -2.80 -17.78 -3.69
CA GLU A 178 -1.68 -18.63 -3.32
C GLU A 178 -0.79 -18.84 -4.56
N ASP A 179 0.18 -17.94 -4.75
CA ASP A 179 1.21 -18.03 -5.80
C ASP A 179 2.43 -17.17 -5.42
N THR A 180 3.53 -17.32 -6.14
CA THR A 180 4.75 -16.56 -5.91
C THR A 180 4.67 -15.16 -6.50
N LEU A 181 4.67 -14.15 -5.63
CA LEU A 181 4.66 -12.73 -5.99
C LEU A 181 6.07 -12.15 -5.91
N LEU A 182 6.25 -11.00 -6.55
CA LEU A 182 7.44 -10.18 -6.35
C LEU A 182 7.43 -9.58 -4.93
N GLN A 183 8.60 -9.35 -4.35
CA GLN A 183 8.71 -8.62 -3.09
C GLN A 183 8.32 -7.15 -3.31
N GLY A 184 7.29 -6.68 -2.62
CA GLY A 184 6.83 -5.29 -2.68
C GLY A 184 5.99 -4.97 -3.91
N LYS A 185 6.02 -3.70 -4.32
CA LYS A 185 5.36 -3.17 -5.53
C LYS A 185 3.85 -3.45 -5.58
N LEU A 186 3.23 -3.60 -4.41
CA LEU A 186 1.79 -3.62 -4.29
C LEU A 186 1.26 -2.21 -4.57
N SER A 187 0.24 -2.09 -5.39
CA SER A 187 -0.34 -0.80 -5.75
C SER A 187 -1.84 -0.91 -5.95
N ALA A 188 -2.54 0.20 -5.81
CA ALA A 188 -3.96 0.26 -6.10
C ALA A 188 -4.34 1.62 -6.71
N CYS A 189 -5.42 1.62 -7.48
CA CYS A 189 -6.06 2.83 -7.97
C CYS A 189 -7.58 2.66 -7.96
N LYS A 190 -8.30 3.79 -7.98
CA LYS A 190 -9.75 3.75 -8.07
C LYS A 190 -10.18 3.26 -9.45
N ALA A 191 -11.18 2.39 -9.51
CA ALA A 191 -11.78 1.97 -10.75
C ALA A 191 -12.54 3.13 -11.43
N ALA A 192 -12.78 3.01 -12.74
CA ALA A 192 -13.46 4.04 -13.53
C ALA A 192 -14.87 4.40 -13.04
N ASN A 193 -15.53 3.50 -12.29
CA ASN A 193 -16.84 3.79 -11.68
C ASN A 193 -16.76 4.73 -10.46
N GLY A 194 -15.55 5.09 -10.02
CA GLY A 194 -15.33 6.03 -8.93
C GLY A 194 -15.68 5.51 -7.54
N ARG A 195 -15.93 4.20 -7.38
CA ARG A 195 -16.29 3.55 -6.10
C ARG A 195 -15.33 2.41 -5.77
N ASP A 196 -15.12 1.51 -6.72
CA ASP A 196 -14.34 0.29 -6.53
C ASP A 196 -12.84 0.57 -6.69
N TRP A 197 -12.01 -0.41 -6.32
CA TRP A 197 -10.55 -0.28 -6.41
C TRP A 197 -9.91 -1.44 -7.16
N TRP A 198 -9.02 -1.11 -8.08
CA TRP A 198 -8.08 -2.07 -8.64
C TRP A 198 -6.89 -2.21 -7.71
N ILE A 199 -6.53 -3.46 -7.39
CA ILE A 199 -5.30 -3.81 -6.67
C ILE A 199 -4.42 -4.60 -7.64
N LEU A 200 -3.12 -4.30 -7.63
CA LEU A 200 -2.14 -4.84 -8.57
C LEU A 200 -0.93 -5.39 -7.82
N ALA A 201 -0.55 -6.62 -8.17
CA ALA A 201 0.70 -7.23 -7.74
C ALA A 201 1.41 -7.90 -8.93
N HIS A 202 2.74 -7.93 -8.92
CA HIS A 202 3.51 -8.58 -9.97
C HIS A 202 3.82 -10.03 -9.59
N LYS A 203 3.60 -10.98 -10.50
CA LYS A 203 3.99 -12.38 -10.32
C LYS A 203 5.51 -12.50 -10.48
N TRP A 204 6.16 -13.17 -9.54
CA TRP A 204 7.61 -13.33 -9.58
C TRP A 204 8.09 -14.03 -10.85
N ASN A 205 9.24 -13.60 -11.36
CA ASN A 205 9.93 -14.24 -12.47
C ASN A 205 9.07 -14.39 -13.74
N SER A 206 8.25 -13.37 -14.03
CA SER A 206 7.28 -13.35 -15.12
C SER A 206 7.13 -11.94 -15.71
N ASN A 207 6.28 -11.79 -16.72
CA ASN A 207 5.73 -10.51 -17.19
C ASN A 207 4.25 -10.37 -16.80
N LYS A 208 3.78 -11.18 -15.84
CA LYS A 208 2.39 -11.26 -15.43
C LYS A 208 2.11 -10.39 -14.23
N PHE A 209 1.02 -9.65 -14.32
CA PHE A 209 0.44 -8.89 -13.23
C PHE A 209 -0.89 -9.52 -12.84
N TYR A 210 -1.07 -9.71 -11.54
CA TYR A 210 -2.35 -10.06 -10.95
C TYR A 210 -3.12 -8.80 -10.59
N ARG A 211 -4.39 -8.77 -11.00
CA ARG A 211 -5.33 -7.69 -10.70
C ARG A 211 -6.50 -8.24 -9.90
N TRP A 212 -6.93 -7.49 -8.90
CA TRP A 212 -8.18 -7.74 -8.20
C TRP A 212 -9.05 -6.49 -8.18
N LEU A 213 -10.37 -6.69 -8.27
CA LEU A 213 -11.34 -5.62 -8.12
C LEU A 213 -11.98 -5.72 -6.73
N LEU A 214 -11.65 -4.79 -5.84
CA LEU A 214 -12.33 -4.63 -4.56
C LEU A 214 -13.64 -3.87 -4.78
N THR A 215 -14.75 -4.57 -4.56
CA THR A 215 -16.11 -4.05 -4.60
C THR A 215 -16.69 -3.97 -3.17
N PRO A 216 -17.88 -3.37 -2.96
CA PRO A 216 -18.52 -3.35 -1.65
C PRO A 216 -18.79 -4.73 -1.04
N THR A 217 -18.92 -5.77 -1.87
CA THR A 217 -19.40 -7.09 -1.43
C THR A 217 -18.36 -8.19 -1.57
N THR A 218 -17.33 -8.00 -2.41
CA THR A 218 -16.35 -9.05 -2.72
C THR A 218 -15.05 -8.48 -3.29
N ILE A 219 -14.02 -9.32 -3.30
CA ILE A 219 -12.79 -9.12 -4.06
C ILE A 219 -12.86 -10.04 -5.28
N GLU A 220 -12.96 -9.48 -6.49
CA GLU A 220 -13.01 -10.26 -7.74
C GLU A 220 -11.60 -10.48 -8.31
N GLY A 221 -11.36 -11.63 -8.94
CA GLY A 221 -10.06 -12.01 -9.52
C GLY A 221 -9.45 -13.26 -8.84
N PRO A 222 -8.13 -13.49 -8.99
CA PRO A 222 -7.17 -12.67 -9.74
C PRO A 222 -7.44 -12.70 -11.25
N TYR A 223 -7.43 -11.54 -11.89
CA TYR A 223 -7.28 -11.44 -13.35
C TYR A 223 -5.80 -11.34 -13.71
N GLU A 224 -5.39 -12.04 -14.75
CA GLU A 224 -4.01 -11.98 -15.23
C GLU A 224 -3.89 -11.00 -16.40
N GLN A 225 -2.82 -10.21 -16.40
CA GLN A 225 -2.42 -9.38 -17.53
C GLN A 225 -0.93 -9.55 -17.80
N GLU A 226 -0.56 -9.85 -19.03
CA GLU A 226 0.83 -9.89 -19.48
C GLU A 226 1.24 -8.53 -20.02
N ILE A 227 2.34 -7.98 -19.50
CA ILE A 227 2.80 -6.63 -19.80
C ILE A 227 4.31 -6.66 -20.04
N GLY A 228 4.72 -6.30 -21.25
CA GLY A 228 6.13 -6.17 -21.59
C GLY A 228 6.92 -7.48 -21.50
N SER A 229 8.22 -7.37 -21.26
CA SER A 229 9.16 -8.48 -21.18
C SER A 229 9.17 -9.14 -19.81
N THR A 230 9.47 -10.44 -19.77
CA THR A 230 9.67 -11.16 -18.50
C THR A 230 10.80 -10.55 -17.67
N PHE A 231 10.50 -10.25 -16.41
CA PHE A 231 11.48 -9.78 -15.44
C PHE A 231 12.03 -10.97 -14.65
N PHE A 232 13.28 -11.34 -14.92
CA PHE A 232 13.96 -12.40 -14.19
C PHE A 232 14.77 -11.84 -13.02
N GLN A 233 14.72 -12.52 -11.87
CA GLN A 233 15.54 -12.19 -10.68
C GLN A 233 15.36 -10.76 -10.15
N ASP A 234 14.17 -10.17 -10.26
CA ASP A 234 13.87 -8.89 -9.60
C ASP A 234 13.83 -9.11 -8.08
N PHE A 235 14.66 -8.37 -7.35
CA PHE A 235 14.76 -8.40 -5.89
C PHE A 235 13.74 -7.48 -5.19
N GLY A 236 12.77 -6.95 -5.93
CA GLY A 236 11.75 -6.05 -5.37
C GLY A 236 12.23 -4.60 -5.22
N PHE A 237 13.34 -4.23 -5.86
CA PHE A 237 13.82 -2.84 -5.85
C PHE A 237 13.00 -1.95 -6.79
N GLY A 238 12.92 -0.67 -6.44
CA GLY A 238 12.13 0.33 -7.15
C GLY A 238 10.74 0.47 -6.57
N GLN A 239 9.89 1.20 -7.29
CA GLN A 239 8.51 1.48 -6.89
C GLN A 239 7.57 1.41 -8.08
N THR A 240 6.29 1.33 -7.77
CA THR A 240 5.22 1.39 -8.76
C THR A 240 4.28 2.53 -8.44
N CYS A 241 3.70 3.14 -9.46
CA CYS A 241 2.69 4.18 -9.23
C CYS A 241 1.67 4.22 -10.35
N PHE A 242 0.43 4.53 -10.00
CA PHE A 242 -0.59 4.92 -10.96
C PHE A 242 -0.54 6.43 -11.19
N SER A 243 -0.93 6.88 -12.39
CA SER A 243 -1.29 8.28 -12.61
C SER A 243 -2.48 8.65 -11.71
N PRO A 244 -2.66 9.94 -11.37
CA PRO A 244 -3.76 10.37 -10.50
C PRO A 244 -5.15 9.96 -10.98
N ASP A 245 -5.34 9.82 -12.29
CA ASP A 245 -6.58 9.37 -12.93
C ASP A 245 -6.66 7.84 -13.14
N GLY A 246 -5.62 7.09 -12.76
CA GLY A 246 -5.57 5.63 -12.87
C GLY A 246 -5.33 5.08 -14.29
N ASN A 247 -5.27 5.94 -15.31
CA ASN A 247 -5.17 5.53 -16.72
C ASN A 247 -3.77 5.05 -17.13
N GLN A 248 -2.75 5.37 -16.35
CA GLN A 248 -1.38 4.95 -16.58
C GLN A 248 -0.83 4.30 -15.32
N PHE A 249 -0.04 3.26 -15.52
CA PHE A 249 0.71 2.61 -14.45
C PHE A 249 2.18 2.56 -14.81
N VAL A 250 3.05 3.01 -13.93
CA VAL A 250 4.50 2.87 -14.03
C VAL A 250 4.96 1.73 -13.14
N PHE A 251 5.65 0.78 -13.75
CA PHE A 251 6.40 -0.25 -13.04
C PHE A 251 7.90 0.01 -13.16
N GLN A 252 8.59 0.26 -12.06
CA GLN A 252 10.06 0.30 -12.02
C GLN A 252 10.62 -1.05 -11.59
N CYS A 253 11.54 -1.59 -12.39
CA CYS A 253 12.35 -2.75 -12.05
C CYS A 253 13.82 -2.36 -11.96
N GLY A 254 14.54 -2.87 -10.95
CA GLY A 254 16.00 -2.83 -10.92
C GLY A 254 16.56 -4.17 -11.41
N THR A 255 17.41 -4.16 -12.44
CA THR A 255 18.14 -5.35 -12.89
C THR A 255 19.62 -5.27 -12.49
N ASN A 256 20.27 -6.43 -12.32
CA ASN A 256 21.70 -6.54 -11.98
C ASN A 256 22.66 -5.99 -13.05
N ILE A 257 22.15 -5.55 -14.20
CA ILE A 257 22.92 -5.00 -15.31
C ILE A 257 22.68 -3.49 -15.31
N LEU A 258 23.61 -2.72 -14.73
CA LEU A 258 23.68 -1.25 -14.80
C LEU A 258 22.33 -0.55 -14.57
N TRP A 259 21.85 -0.44 -13.33
CA TRP A 259 20.78 0.49 -12.88
C TRP A 259 19.71 0.86 -13.92
N THR A 260 19.25 -0.11 -14.71
CA THR A 260 18.38 0.19 -15.85
C THR A 260 16.97 0.26 -15.31
N ILE A 261 16.47 1.49 -15.16
CA ILE A 261 15.08 1.76 -14.83
C ILE A 261 14.27 1.47 -16.10
N ILE A 262 13.61 0.30 -16.15
CA ILE A 262 12.57 0.06 -17.15
C ILE A 262 11.30 0.70 -16.60
N ILE A 263 10.79 1.73 -17.26
CA ILE A 263 9.48 2.34 -17.00
C ILE A 263 8.53 1.74 -18.02
N SER A 264 7.67 0.81 -17.61
CA SER A 264 6.54 0.39 -18.45
C SER A 264 5.34 1.24 -18.07
N ILE A 265 4.82 2.04 -19.02
CA ILE A 265 3.55 2.74 -18.89
C ILE A 265 2.46 1.80 -19.41
N VAL A 266 1.52 1.42 -18.55
CA VAL A 266 0.44 0.49 -18.87
C VAL A 266 -0.88 1.24 -18.87
N ALA A 267 -1.60 1.20 -19.99
CA ALA A 267 -3.03 1.49 -19.99
C ALA A 267 -3.75 0.26 -19.45
N LEU A 268 -4.49 0.40 -18.35
CA LEU A 268 -5.36 -0.66 -17.88
C LEU A 268 -6.57 -0.72 -18.82
N ASP A 269 -6.70 -1.81 -19.58
CA ASP A 269 -7.96 -2.10 -20.27
C ASP A 269 -9.00 -2.42 -19.19
N TYR A 270 -10.04 -1.58 -19.13
CA TYR A 270 -11.19 -1.68 -18.23
C TYR A 270 -12.29 -2.56 -18.83
#